data_AF-A0A382M769-F1
#
_entry.id   AF-A0A382M769-F1
#
_cell.length_a   1.000
_cell.length_b   1.000
_cell.length_c   1.000
_cell.angle_alpha   90.00
_cell.angle_beta   90.00
_cell.angle_gamma   90.00
#
_symmetry.space_group_name_H-M   'P 1'
#
loop_
_entity.id
_entity.type
_entity.pdbx_description
1 polymer ?
#
loop_
_entity_poly.entity_id
_entity_poly.type
_entity_poly.pdbx_seq_one_letter_code
_entity_poly.pdbx_strand_id
1 'polypeptide(L)'
;MKSDRKLVAHLMRRAGFGATPSELDRLTSEQTYDEIVEDLVNPERFDEIDISYVERYYVGEPVAVHVGKWLYRMANTERPLEEKMALFLHHIFPVAWGKSEHGPSLYN
;
A
#
# COMPACT_ATOMS: atom_id res chain seq x y z
N MET A 1 21.11 16.16 -7.04
CA MET A 1 21.45 16.56 -5.64
C MET A 1 20.69 15.62 -4.73
N LYS A 2 21.34 15.05 -3.70
CA LYS A 2 20.65 14.13 -2.75
C LYS A 2 19.47 14.85 -2.07
N SER A 3 18.42 14.10 -1.72
CA SER A 3 17.15 14.67 -1.26
C SER A 3 17.20 15.15 0.20
N ASP A 4 16.44 16.21 0.51
CA ASP A 4 16.33 16.73 1.88
C ASP A 4 15.47 15.79 2.74
N ARG A 5 16.01 15.37 3.89
CA ARG A 5 15.35 14.40 4.76
C ARG A 5 13.99 14.85 5.29
N LYS A 6 13.82 16.14 5.62
CA LYS A 6 12.54 16.64 6.12
C LYS A 6 11.49 16.63 5.01
N LEU A 7 11.89 16.97 3.80
CA LEU A 7 11.03 16.94 2.62
C LEU A 7 10.59 15.50 2.29
N VAL A 8 11.52 14.55 2.25
CA VAL A 8 11.21 13.14 2.00
C VAL A 8 10.32 12.56 3.11
N ALA A 9 10.60 12.88 4.38
CA ALA A 9 9.75 12.44 5.48
C ALA A 9 8.32 13.01 5.38
N HIS A 10 8.18 14.27 4.94
CA HIS A 10 6.87 14.86 4.68
C HIS A 10 6.16 14.13 3.53
N LEU A 11 6.84 13.92 2.41
CA LEU A 11 6.32 13.17 1.27
C LEU A 11 5.83 11.79 1.69
N MET A 12 6.64 10.99 2.39
CA MET A 12 6.27 9.62 2.78
C MET A 12 5.06 9.57 3.74
N ARG A 13 4.85 10.58 4.59
CA ARG A 13 3.62 10.69 5.39
C ARG A 13 2.38 11.01 4.55
N ARG A 14 2.55 11.70 3.42
CA ARG A 14 1.46 12.12 2.52
C ARG A 14 1.16 11.08 1.45
N ALA A 15 2.19 10.49 0.85
CA ALA A 15 2.07 9.47 -0.20
C ALA A 15 1.91 8.05 0.36
N GLY A 16 2.45 7.75 1.55
CA GLY A 16 2.32 6.42 2.18
C GLY A 16 1.79 6.50 3.61
N PHE A 17 2.16 5.52 4.43
CA PHE A 17 1.82 5.47 5.86
C PHE A 17 2.90 6.12 6.75
N GLY A 18 3.86 6.84 6.15
CA GLY A 18 5.10 7.24 6.77
C GLY A 18 6.28 6.39 6.29
N ALA A 19 7.44 6.65 6.85
CA ALA A 19 8.65 5.87 6.64
C ALA A 19 9.43 5.82 7.95
N THR A 20 10.08 4.69 8.19
CA THR A 20 10.99 4.45 9.31
C THR A 20 12.26 5.31 9.17
N PRO A 21 13.00 5.55 10.27
CA PRO A 21 14.25 6.28 10.19
C PRO A 21 15.24 5.71 9.17
N SER A 22 15.37 4.38 9.12
CA SER A 22 16.25 3.64 8.21
C SER A 22 15.83 3.76 6.75
N GLU A 23 14.52 3.68 6.44
CA GLU A 23 14.02 3.90 5.08
C GLU A 23 14.29 5.31 4.60
N LEU A 24 14.08 6.31 5.47
CA LEU A 24 14.39 7.69 5.13
C LEU A 24 15.90 7.88 4.89
N ASP A 25 16.76 7.24 5.68
CA ASP A 25 18.22 7.31 5.48
C ASP A 25 18.61 6.68 4.14
N ARG A 26 18.04 5.52 3.80
CA ARG A 26 18.22 4.86 2.51
C ARG A 26 17.78 5.78 1.35
N LEU A 27 16.51 6.21 1.33
CA LEU A 27 15.94 7.06 0.28
C LEU A 27 16.74 8.34 0.07
N THR A 28 17.14 9.01 1.16
CA THR A 28 17.88 10.29 1.08
C THR A 28 19.34 10.13 0.68
N SER A 29 19.93 8.96 0.93
CA SER A 29 21.30 8.66 0.54
C SER A 29 21.45 8.14 -0.89
N GLU A 30 20.44 7.44 -1.39
CA GLU A 30 20.46 6.74 -2.68
C GLU A 30 19.76 7.51 -3.80
N GLN A 31 18.73 8.32 -3.49
CA GLN A 31 17.83 8.89 -4.49
C GLN A 31 17.63 10.41 -4.32
N THR A 32 17.45 11.07 -5.45
CA THR A 32 16.94 12.44 -5.53
C THR A 32 15.44 12.47 -5.22
N TYR A 33 14.90 13.65 -4.91
CA TYR A 33 13.49 13.77 -4.57
C TYR A 33 12.59 13.36 -5.74
N ASP A 34 12.96 13.76 -6.96
CA ASP A 34 12.20 13.47 -8.18
C ASP A 34 12.20 11.97 -8.48
N GLU A 35 13.32 11.26 -8.26
CA GLU A 35 13.37 9.80 -8.38
C GLU A 35 12.44 9.11 -7.37
N ILE A 36 12.37 9.59 -6.12
CA ILE A 36 11.45 9.04 -5.11
C ILE A 36 9.99 9.28 -5.54
N VAL A 37 9.67 10.44 -6.11
CA VAL A 37 8.33 10.72 -6.64
C VAL A 37 8.01 9.81 -7.81
N GLU A 38 8.94 9.64 -8.75
CA GLU A 38 8.79 8.77 -9.91
C GLU A 38 8.56 7.32 -9.48
N ASP A 39 9.27 6.84 -8.46
CA ASP A 39 9.05 5.52 -7.86
C ASP A 39 7.63 5.39 -7.28
N LEU A 40 7.17 6.40 -6.53
CA LEU A 40 5.85 6.36 -5.88
C LEU A 40 4.69 6.30 -6.88
N VAL A 41 4.79 7.01 -8.01
CA VAL A 41 3.72 7.10 -9.02
C VAL A 41 3.76 6.01 -10.08
N ASN A 42 4.83 5.22 -10.13
CA ASN A 42 5.02 4.09 -11.04
C ASN A 42 5.22 2.77 -10.24
N PRO A 43 4.17 2.24 -9.57
CA PRO A 43 4.28 1.07 -8.70
C PRO A 43 4.77 -0.20 -9.40
N GLU A 44 4.59 -0.29 -10.72
CA GLU A 44 5.07 -1.41 -11.55
C GLU A 44 6.59 -1.53 -11.61
N ARG A 45 7.33 -0.53 -11.13
CA ARG A 45 8.79 -0.57 -10.97
C ARG A 45 9.24 -1.44 -9.79
N PHE A 46 8.32 -1.82 -8.92
CA PHE A 46 8.54 -2.70 -7.77
C PHE A 46 7.83 -4.02 -7.99
N ASP A 47 8.44 -5.12 -7.55
CA ASP A 47 7.81 -6.43 -7.65
C ASP A 47 6.54 -6.52 -6.80
N GLU A 48 5.60 -7.35 -7.25
CA GLU A 48 4.47 -7.74 -6.40
C GLU A 48 4.96 -8.63 -5.27
N ILE A 49 4.37 -8.48 -4.09
CA ILE A 49 4.68 -9.39 -3.00
C ILE A 49 4.07 -10.77 -3.29
N ASP A 50 4.81 -11.82 -2.94
CA ASP A 50 4.27 -13.18 -2.98
C ASP A 50 3.28 -13.38 -1.82
N ILE A 51 1.99 -13.42 -2.16
CA ILE A 51 0.91 -13.67 -1.19
C ILE A 51 0.62 -15.16 -0.98
N SER A 52 1.25 -16.06 -1.74
CA SER A 52 0.95 -17.50 -1.71
C SER A 52 1.11 -18.12 -0.33
N TYR A 53 2.07 -17.61 0.46
CA TYR A 53 2.27 -18.03 1.84
C TYR A 53 1.04 -17.72 2.70
N VAL A 54 0.51 -16.50 2.62
CA VAL A 54 -0.68 -16.11 3.38
C VAL A 54 -1.92 -16.84 2.87
N GLU A 55 -2.06 -16.96 1.55
CA GLU A 55 -3.20 -17.66 0.95
C GLU A 55 -3.25 -19.14 1.30
N ARG A 56 -2.11 -19.78 1.57
CA ARG A 56 -2.05 -21.18 2.02
C ARG A 56 -2.71 -21.40 3.37
N TYR A 57 -2.58 -20.45 4.30
CA TYR A 57 -3.07 -20.59 5.68
C TYR A 57 -4.37 -19.83 5.95
N TYR A 58 -4.63 -18.77 5.19
CA TYR A 58 -5.80 -17.91 5.35
C TYR A 58 -6.71 -18.06 4.12
N VAL A 59 -7.51 -19.12 4.14
CA VAL A 59 -8.45 -19.51 3.07
C VAL A 59 -9.90 -19.18 3.42
N GLY A 60 -10.77 -19.18 2.40
CA GLY A 60 -12.21 -18.97 2.53
C GLY A 60 -12.65 -17.53 2.34
N GLU A 61 -13.97 -17.34 2.41
CA GLU A 61 -14.67 -16.07 2.15
C GLU A 61 -14.92 -15.15 3.37
N PRO A 62 -14.61 -15.49 4.65
CA PRO A 62 -14.88 -14.55 5.74
C PRO A 62 -14.19 -13.21 5.54
N VAL A 63 -14.91 -12.11 5.81
CA VAL A 63 -14.38 -10.73 5.67
C VAL A 63 -13.04 -10.55 6.41
N ALA A 64 -12.90 -11.14 7.59
CA ALA A 64 -11.66 -11.08 8.38
C ALA A 64 -10.44 -11.67 7.64
N VAL A 65 -10.64 -12.71 6.83
CA VAL A 65 -9.58 -13.32 6.01
C VAL A 65 -9.10 -12.33 4.93
N HIS A 66 -10.03 -11.71 4.20
CA HIS A 66 -9.69 -10.74 3.16
C HIS A 66 -9.05 -9.46 3.72
N VAL A 67 -9.54 -8.97 4.87
CA VAL A 67 -8.92 -7.85 5.60
C VAL A 67 -7.50 -8.23 6.03
N GLY A 68 -7.29 -9.44 6.55
CA GLY A 68 -5.96 -9.92 6.93
C GLY A 68 -5.00 -10.00 5.75
N LYS A 69 -5.44 -10.52 4.59
CA LYS A 69 -4.65 -10.55 3.36
C LYS A 69 -4.27 -9.13 2.89
N TRP A 70 -5.21 -8.19 2.93
CA TRP A 70 -4.94 -6.82 2.53
C TRP A 70 -3.97 -6.12 3.50
N LEU A 71 -4.14 -6.30 4.82
CA LEU A 71 -3.19 -5.79 5.82
C LEU A 71 -1.78 -6.35 5.62
N TYR A 72 -1.66 -7.65 5.33
CA TYR A 72 -0.39 -8.26 5.00
C TYR A 72 0.24 -7.58 3.78
N ARG A 73 -0.55 -7.31 2.73
CA ARG A 73 -0.07 -6.61 1.54
C ARG A 73 0.42 -5.20 1.85
N MET A 74 -0.40 -4.40 2.52
CA MET A 74 -0.06 -3.03 2.90
C MET A 74 1.19 -2.93 3.79
N ALA A 75 1.45 -3.95 4.61
CA ALA A 75 2.60 -3.97 5.51
C ALA A 75 3.91 -4.40 4.85
N ASN A 76 3.86 -5.16 3.75
CA ASN A 76 5.05 -5.80 3.17
C ASN A 76 5.37 -5.33 1.75
N THR A 77 4.51 -4.55 1.11
CA THR A 77 4.75 -4.04 -0.24
C THR A 77 5.66 -2.81 -0.26
N GLU A 78 6.43 -2.66 -1.34
CA GLU A 78 7.19 -1.45 -1.65
C GLU A 78 6.38 -0.43 -2.46
N ARG A 79 5.05 -0.63 -2.57
CA ARG A 79 4.11 0.22 -3.32
C ARG A 79 3.18 1.04 -2.39
N PRO A 80 3.70 1.91 -1.50
CA PRO A 80 2.91 2.53 -0.44
C PRO A 80 1.83 3.51 -0.94
N LEU A 81 2.06 4.18 -2.07
CA LEU A 81 1.06 5.09 -2.65
C LEU A 81 -0.14 4.34 -3.21
N GLU A 82 0.09 3.23 -3.92
CA GLU A 82 -0.97 2.35 -4.42
C GLU A 82 -1.88 1.90 -3.27
N GLU A 83 -1.30 1.40 -2.18
CA GLU A 83 -2.07 0.94 -1.02
C GLU A 83 -2.81 2.07 -0.30
N LYS A 84 -2.18 3.24 -0.18
CA LYS A 84 -2.83 4.40 0.41
C LYS A 84 -4.01 4.89 -0.44
N MET A 85 -3.88 4.88 -1.77
CA MET A 85 -4.98 5.20 -2.67
C MET A 85 -6.09 4.17 -2.55
N ALA A 86 -5.77 2.88 -2.51
CA ALA A 86 -6.77 1.82 -2.31
C ALA A 86 -7.56 2.04 -1.01
N LEU A 87 -6.88 2.36 0.10
CA LEU A 87 -7.53 2.68 1.38
C LEU A 87 -8.38 3.95 1.32
N PHE A 88 -7.89 5.01 0.67
CA PHE A 88 -8.66 6.23 0.46
C PHE A 88 -9.94 5.97 -0.32
N LEU A 89 -9.86 5.23 -1.42
CA LEU A 89 -10.99 4.86 -2.26
C LEU A 89 -11.97 3.92 -1.54
N HIS A 90 -11.48 3.07 -0.62
CA HIS A 90 -12.32 2.22 0.21
C HIS A 90 -13.30 3.02 1.09
N HIS A 91 -12.89 4.21 1.57
CA HIS A 91 -13.77 5.08 2.35
C HIS A 91 -14.80 5.83 1.49
N ILE A 92 -14.48 6.07 0.22
CA ILE A 92 -15.33 6.85 -0.70
C ILE A 92 -16.34 5.95 -1.40
N PHE A 93 -15.90 4.85 -2.00
CA PHE A 93 -16.77 4.04 -2.81
C PHE A 93 -17.78 3.24 -1.96
N PRO A 94 -19.02 3.06 -2.46
CA PRO A 94 -20.04 2.29 -1.78
C PRO A 94 -19.88 0.77 -1.98
N VAL A 95 -18.65 0.27 -2.11
CA VAL A 95 -18.34 -1.14 -2.46
C VAL A 95 -17.97 -2.01 -1.25
N ALA A 96 -18.14 -1.50 -0.02
CA ALA A 96 -17.86 -2.28 1.18
C ALA A 96 -18.97 -3.31 1.42
N TRP A 97 -18.61 -4.50 1.92
CA TRP A 97 -19.55 -5.57 2.31
C TRP A 97 -20.74 -5.04 3.12
N GLY A 98 -20.47 -4.27 4.18
CA GLY A 98 -21.49 -3.68 5.04
C GLY A 98 -22.31 -2.55 4.42
N LYS A 99 -21.97 -2.10 3.21
CA LYS A 99 -22.78 -1.13 2.43
C LYS A 99 -23.70 -1.82 1.42
N SER A 100 -23.34 -3.02 0.96
CA SER A 100 -24.14 -3.79 -0.01
C SER A 100 -25.07 -4.81 0.65
N GLU A 101 -24.68 -5.40 1.80
CA GLU A 101 -25.39 -6.44 2.57
C GLU A 101 -26.00 -7.60 1.75
N HIS A 102 -25.58 -7.75 0.50
CA HIS A 102 -26.13 -8.68 -0.47
C HIS A 102 -24.97 -9.38 -1.18
N GLY A 103 -24.60 -10.56 -0.69
CA GLY A 103 -23.44 -11.32 -1.19
C GLY A 103 -23.36 -11.47 -2.72
N PRO A 104 -24.46 -11.72 -3.46
CA PRO A 104 -24.41 -11.90 -4.91
C PRO A 104 -23.93 -10.69 -5.74
N SER A 105 -23.94 -9.46 -5.20
CA SER A 105 -23.45 -8.28 -5.93
C SER A 105 -21.92 -8.12 -5.89
N LEU A 106 -21.19 -9.00 -5.20
CA LEU A 106 -19.73 -8.94 -5.06
C LEU A 106 -18.96 -9.91 -5.98
N TYR A 107 -19.64 -10.89 -6.58
CA TYR A 107 -18.98 -12.00 -7.30
C TYR A 107 -19.37 -12.10 -8.79
N ASN A 108 -20.12 -11.14 -9.33
CA ASN A 108 -20.42 -11.08 -10.77
C ASN A 108 -19.30 -10.40 -11.54
#